data_AF-A0A0V8HX66-F1
#
_entry.id   AF-A0A0V8HX66-F1
#
_cell.length_a   1.000
_cell.length_b   1.000
_cell.length_c   1.000
_cell.angle_alpha   90.00
_cell.angle_beta   90.00
_cell.angle_gamma   90.00
#
_symmetry.space_group_name_H-M   'P 1'
#
loop_
_entity.id
_entity.type
_entity.pdbx_description
1 polymer ?
#
loop_
_entity_poly.entity_id
_entity_poly.type
_entity_poly.pdbx_seq_one_letter_code
_entity_poly.pdbx_strand_id
1 'polypeptide(L)'
;MTPATQATIERARHSAGDSRRLRHSTLGISLGFGGAGSAWSLAHLYFGAPAFISEILFGASALWWLIVTAARAPLTPRRFAYLRDDFRNPSDGPLLAYIPIIALLLTSHYGPHLGSTAQSALSLGFIALLSLVCARLLAVWFSGEMQLEHIHPGYSLPVIAGPFIASMTLTAAGFPSLAVRAIAVGGFYWLSMGTIIFLRLLHGPDLPRPLKPTLAVLVTR
;
A
#
# COMPACT_ATOMS: atom_id res chain seq x y z
N MET A 1 20.43 -37.69 -9.78
CA MET A 1 19.21 -36.87 -9.90
C MET A 1 19.07 -36.51 -11.38
N THR A 2 18.02 -36.96 -12.05
CA THR A 2 17.92 -36.90 -13.52
C THR A 2 17.56 -35.49 -14.00
N PRO A 3 18.01 -35.07 -15.19
CA PRO A 3 17.77 -33.72 -15.73
C PRO A 3 16.26 -33.37 -15.86
N ALA A 4 15.40 -34.38 -16.02
CA ALA A 4 13.95 -34.21 -16.03
C ALA A 4 13.36 -33.76 -14.66
N THR A 5 13.98 -34.18 -13.55
CA THR A 5 13.54 -33.81 -12.20
C THR A 5 13.91 -32.36 -11.86
N GLN A 6 15.09 -31.89 -12.32
CA GLN A 6 15.49 -30.48 -12.16
C GLN A 6 14.60 -29.53 -12.96
N ALA A 7 14.28 -29.86 -14.21
CA ALA A 7 13.40 -29.03 -15.05
C ALA A 7 11.97 -28.91 -14.48
N THR A 8 11.47 -29.97 -13.82
CA THR A 8 10.16 -29.96 -13.16
C THR A 8 10.17 -29.10 -11.89
N ILE A 9 11.24 -29.17 -11.10
CA ILE A 9 11.42 -28.35 -9.89
C ILE A 9 11.60 -26.87 -10.25
N GLU A 10 12.33 -26.56 -11.33
CA GLU A 10 12.49 -25.19 -11.81
C GLU A 10 11.18 -24.61 -12.36
N ARG A 11 10.40 -25.38 -13.14
CA ARG A 11 9.06 -24.95 -13.59
C ARG A 11 8.09 -24.73 -12.43
N ALA A 12 8.13 -25.58 -11.40
CA ALA A 12 7.32 -25.41 -10.19
C ALA A 12 7.73 -24.17 -9.39
N ARG A 13 9.03 -23.87 -9.29
CA ARG A 13 9.54 -22.64 -8.66
C ARG A 13 9.18 -21.38 -9.46
N HIS A 14 9.25 -21.43 -10.79
CA HIS A 14 8.87 -20.31 -11.65
C HIS A 14 7.36 -20.01 -11.58
N SER A 15 6.52 -21.04 -11.62
CA SER A 15 5.06 -20.89 -11.52
C SER A 15 4.60 -20.47 -10.12
N ALA A 16 5.26 -20.93 -9.05
CA ALA A 16 5.05 -20.44 -7.70
C ALA A 16 5.51 -18.97 -7.54
N GLY A 17 6.62 -18.60 -8.20
CA GLY A 17 7.10 -17.22 -8.25
C GLY A 17 6.15 -16.27 -8.98
N ASP A 18 5.61 -16.68 -10.14
CA ASP A 18 4.65 -15.88 -10.90
C ASP A 18 3.30 -15.72 -10.20
N SER A 19 2.81 -16.80 -9.56
CA SER A 19 1.57 -16.74 -8.80
C SER A 19 1.73 -16.01 -7.45
N ARG A 20 2.94 -15.87 -6.90
CA ARG A 20 3.24 -14.87 -5.84
C ARG A 20 3.23 -13.45 -6.41
N ARG A 21 3.94 -13.19 -7.52
CA ARG A 21 4.01 -11.86 -8.18
C ARG A 21 2.62 -11.30 -8.54
N LEU A 22 1.73 -12.14 -9.08
CA LEU A 22 0.35 -11.78 -9.40
C LEU A 22 -0.51 -11.44 -8.15
N ARG A 23 -0.22 -12.06 -7.00
CA ARG A 23 -0.89 -11.77 -5.71
C ARG A 23 -0.43 -10.45 -5.06
N HIS A 24 0.71 -9.91 -5.50
CA HIS A 24 1.32 -8.69 -4.94
C HIS A 24 0.84 -7.43 -5.69
N SER A 25 0.53 -7.54 -6.99
CA SER A 25 -0.01 -6.43 -7.80
C SER A 25 -1.48 -6.08 -7.50
N THR A 26 -2.18 -6.92 -6.74
CA THR A 26 -3.65 -6.89 -6.71
C THR A 26 -4.22 -5.75 -5.85
N LEU A 27 -3.53 -5.36 -4.76
CA LEU A 27 -3.98 -4.25 -3.90
C LEU A 27 -3.67 -2.88 -4.54
N GLY A 28 -2.65 -2.81 -5.40
CA GLY A 28 -2.37 -1.60 -6.19
C GLY A 28 -3.53 -1.22 -7.11
N ILE A 29 -4.30 -2.20 -7.59
CA ILE A 29 -5.51 -1.97 -8.41
C ILE A 29 -6.58 -1.23 -7.59
N SER A 30 -6.86 -1.70 -6.38
CA SER A 30 -7.83 -1.03 -5.49
C SER A 30 -7.36 0.35 -5.08
N LEU A 31 -6.06 0.52 -4.79
CA LEU A 31 -5.49 1.84 -4.51
C LEU A 31 -5.63 2.78 -5.71
N GLY A 32 -5.39 2.29 -6.92
CA GLY A 32 -5.56 3.05 -8.16
C GLY A 32 -7.01 3.49 -8.39
N PHE A 33 -7.98 2.59 -8.20
CA PHE A 33 -9.41 2.95 -8.26
C PHE A 33 -9.78 3.98 -7.20
N GLY A 34 -9.27 3.84 -5.97
CA GLY A 34 -9.50 4.79 -4.90
C GLY A 34 -8.93 6.17 -5.21
N GLY A 35 -7.69 6.25 -5.71
CA GLY A 35 -7.06 7.51 -6.11
C GLY A 35 -7.76 8.19 -7.29
N ALA A 36 -8.17 7.41 -8.29
CA ALA A 36 -9.00 7.92 -9.39
C ALA A 36 -10.36 8.43 -8.89
N GLY A 37 -10.97 7.72 -7.94
CA GLY A 37 -12.19 8.15 -7.24
C GLY A 37 -12.01 9.51 -6.59
N SER A 38 -10.97 9.69 -5.77
CA SER A 38 -10.64 10.97 -5.13
C SER A 38 -10.42 12.11 -6.13
N ALA A 39 -9.69 11.86 -7.22
CA ALA A 39 -9.48 12.85 -8.26
C ALA A 39 -10.80 13.25 -8.94
N TRP A 40 -11.70 12.28 -9.17
CA TRP A 40 -13.00 12.54 -9.74
C TRP A 40 -13.93 13.30 -8.78
N SER A 41 -13.84 13.05 -7.47
CA SER A 41 -14.57 13.83 -6.45
C SER A 41 -14.17 15.31 -6.48
N LEU A 42 -12.87 15.58 -6.63
CA LEU A 42 -12.37 16.95 -6.82
C LEU A 42 -12.86 17.55 -8.15
N ALA A 43 -12.88 16.75 -9.22
CA ALA A 43 -13.40 17.21 -10.51
C ALA A 43 -14.90 17.56 -10.44
N HIS A 44 -15.68 16.81 -9.68
CA HIS A 44 -17.08 17.15 -9.41
C HIS A 44 -17.19 18.50 -8.68
N LEU A 45 -16.40 18.71 -7.63
CA LEU A 45 -16.42 19.93 -6.82
C LEU A 45 -16.04 21.19 -7.62
N TYR A 46 -15.03 21.12 -8.48
CA TYR A 46 -14.51 22.30 -9.19
C TYR A 46 -15.05 22.48 -10.61
N PHE A 47 -15.41 21.39 -11.29
CA PHE A 47 -15.81 21.41 -12.70
C PHE A 47 -17.24 20.92 -12.94
N GLY A 48 -17.98 20.57 -11.89
CA GLY A 48 -19.36 20.08 -12.02
C GLY A 48 -19.48 18.72 -12.73
N ALA A 49 -18.39 17.94 -12.78
CA ALA A 49 -18.38 16.61 -13.39
C ALA A 49 -19.40 15.67 -12.70
N PRO A 50 -19.89 14.59 -13.35
CA PRO A 50 -20.88 13.70 -12.73
C PRO A 50 -20.35 13.00 -11.47
N ALA A 51 -21.06 13.15 -10.34
CA ALA A 51 -20.67 12.58 -9.05
C ALA A 51 -20.71 11.04 -9.02
N PHE A 52 -21.57 10.41 -9.83
CA PHE A 52 -21.75 8.95 -9.82
C PHE A 52 -20.48 8.18 -10.20
N ILE A 53 -19.58 8.79 -10.99
CA ILE A 53 -18.33 8.14 -11.42
C ILE A 53 -17.37 7.98 -10.23
N SER A 54 -17.31 8.98 -9.35
CA SER A 54 -16.59 8.90 -8.08
C SER A 54 -17.09 7.72 -7.25
N GLU A 55 -18.42 7.57 -7.12
CA GLU A 55 -19.02 6.46 -6.37
C GLU A 55 -18.73 5.09 -6.98
N ILE A 56 -18.77 4.95 -8.31
CA ILE A 56 -18.41 3.69 -8.98
C ILE A 56 -16.95 3.32 -8.70
N LEU A 57 -16.03 4.29 -8.76
CA LEU A 57 -14.61 4.07 -8.53
C LEU A 57 -14.32 3.69 -7.07
N PHE A 58 -14.92 4.40 -6.11
CA PHE A 58 -14.81 4.06 -4.69
C PHE A 58 -15.47 2.72 -4.37
N GLY A 59 -16.65 2.42 -4.94
CA GLY A 59 -17.34 1.15 -4.79
C GLY A 59 -16.52 -0.03 -5.33
N ALA A 60 -15.93 0.12 -6.52
CA ALA A 60 -15.04 -0.88 -7.10
C ALA A 60 -13.78 -1.10 -6.22
N SER A 61 -13.21 -0.01 -5.71
CA SER A 61 -12.08 -0.08 -4.78
C SER A 61 -12.44 -0.81 -3.49
N ALA A 62 -13.60 -0.49 -2.89
CA ALA A 62 -14.11 -1.08 -1.67
C ALA A 62 -14.38 -2.58 -1.84
N LEU A 63 -15.06 -2.97 -2.93
CA LEU A 63 -15.37 -4.37 -3.22
C LEU A 63 -14.09 -5.19 -3.36
N TRP A 64 -13.12 -4.68 -4.13
CA TRP A 64 -11.85 -5.38 -4.33
C TRP A 64 -11.05 -5.49 -3.05
N TRP A 65 -10.97 -4.39 -2.28
CA TRP A 65 -10.33 -4.39 -0.97
C TRP A 65 -10.97 -5.41 -0.02
N LEU A 66 -12.31 -5.50 0.00
CA LEU A 66 -13.05 -6.42 0.86
C LEU A 66 -12.79 -7.87 0.45
N ILE A 67 -12.83 -8.19 -0.85
CA ILE A 67 -12.50 -9.54 -1.37
C ILE A 67 -11.09 -9.94 -0.94
N VAL A 68 -10.11 -9.07 -1.14
CA VAL A 68 -8.71 -9.38 -0.85
C VAL A 68 -8.44 -9.47 0.66
N THR A 69 -9.05 -8.58 1.44
CA THR A 69 -8.89 -8.57 2.91
C THR A 69 -9.60 -9.77 3.52
N ALA A 70 -10.79 -10.13 3.06
CA ALA A 70 -11.51 -11.33 3.50
C ALA A 70 -10.79 -12.63 3.11
N ALA A 71 -10.22 -12.70 1.91
CA ALA A 71 -9.40 -13.84 1.48
C ALA A 71 -8.14 -14.03 2.35
N ARG A 72 -7.61 -12.93 2.90
CA ARG A 72 -6.43 -12.91 3.79
C ARG A 72 -6.78 -12.86 5.27
N ALA A 73 -8.05 -12.79 5.64
CA ALA A 73 -8.46 -12.69 7.03
C ALA A 73 -8.05 -13.98 7.77
N PRO A 74 -7.49 -13.87 8.99
CA PRO A 74 -7.16 -15.01 9.85
C PRO A 74 -8.44 -15.64 10.44
N LEU A 75 -9.37 -16.08 9.59
CA LEU A 75 -10.61 -16.76 10.00
C LEU A 75 -10.35 -18.11 10.69
N THR A 76 -9.10 -18.56 10.77
CA THR A 76 -8.72 -19.84 11.36
C THR A 76 -7.40 -19.69 12.13
N PRO A 77 -7.25 -20.24 13.34
CA PRO A 77 -6.01 -20.14 14.13
C PRO A 77 -4.76 -20.67 13.40
N ARG A 78 -4.90 -21.66 12.51
CA ARG A 78 -3.82 -22.13 11.62
C ARG A 78 -3.38 -21.08 10.59
N ARG A 79 -4.30 -20.25 10.10
CA ARG A 79 -3.99 -19.12 9.20
C ARG A 79 -3.36 -17.96 9.95
N PHE A 80 -3.67 -17.77 11.24
CA PHE A 80 -3.01 -16.78 12.09
C PHE A 80 -1.52 -17.12 12.29
N ALA A 81 -1.18 -18.40 12.48
CA ALA A 81 0.21 -18.85 12.51
C ALA A 81 0.93 -18.62 11.16
N TYR A 82 0.27 -18.93 10.04
CA TYR A 82 0.80 -18.68 8.70
C TYR A 82 0.99 -17.18 8.39
N LEU A 83 0.05 -16.32 8.80
CA LEU A 83 0.20 -14.87 8.68
C LEU A 83 1.36 -14.38 9.53
N ARG A 84 1.53 -14.90 10.75
CA ARG A 84 2.65 -14.56 11.63
C ARG A 84 4.02 -14.99 11.08
N ASP A 85 4.07 -16.08 10.31
CA ASP A 85 5.26 -16.48 9.58
C ASP A 85 5.45 -15.70 8.26
N ASP A 86 4.37 -15.28 7.58
CA ASP A 86 4.46 -14.31 6.48
C ASP A 86 4.90 -12.91 6.97
N PHE A 87 4.53 -12.52 8.20
CA PHE A 87 5.06 -11.33 8.89
C PHE A 87 6.58 -11.43 9.16
N ARG A 88 7.16 -12.64 9.11
CA ARG A 88 8.62 -12.85 9.18
C ARG A 88 9.30 -12.84 7.82
N ASN A 89 8.56 -12.95 6.71
CA ASN A 89 9.11 -12.88 5.37
C ASN A 89 9.26 -11.40 4.94
N PRO A 90 10.49 -10.88 4.79
CA PRO A 90 10.73 -9.46 4.51
C PRO A 90 10.15 -8.99 3.16
N SER A 91 9.85 -9.93 2.25
CA SER A 91 9.30 -9.65 0.92
C SER A 91 7.81 -9.27 0.89
N ASP A 92 7.04 -9.65 1.93
CA ASP A 92 5.58 -9.49 1.94
C ASP A 92 5.12 -8.32 2.84
N GLY A 93 6.03 -7.76 3.65
CA GLY A 93 5.80 -6.66 4.60
C GLY A 93 5.10 -5.42 4.02
N PRO A 94 5.47 -4.91 2.82
CA PRO A 94 4.83 -3.71 2.24
C PRO A 94 3.36 -3.91 1.88
N LEU A 95 2.94 -5.13 1.54
CA LEU A 95 1.57 -5.42 1.11
C LEU A 95 0.57 -5.25 2.24
N LEU A 96 0.98 -5.60 3.45
CA LEU A 96 0.15 -5.45 4.64
C LEU A 96 -0.17 -3.98 4.94
N ALA A 97 0.67 -3.06 4.48
CA ALA A 97 0.41 -1.63 4.63
C ALA A 97 -0.67 -1.10 3.67
N TYR A 98 -0.91 -1.75 2.53
CA TYR A 98 -2.00 -1.33 1.63
C TYR A 98 -3.37 -1.49 2.26
N ILE A 99 -3.53 -2.46 3.17
CA ILE A 99 -4.80 -2.72 3.87
C ILE A 99 -5.25 -1.48 4.66
N PRO A 100 -4.46 -0.95 5.62
CA PRO A 100 -4.85 0.26 6.34
C PRO A 100 -4.89 1.50 5.44
N ILE A 101 -4.07 1.59 4.40
CA ILE A 101 -4.07 2.75 3.48
C ILE A 101 -5.39 2.85 2.72
N ILE A 102 -5.82 1.75 2.09
CA ILE A 102 -7.09 1.74 1.37
C ILE A 102 -8.25 1.93 2.34
N ALA A 103 -8.18 1.34 3.54
CA ALA A 103 -9.20 1.53 4.57
C ALA A 103 -9.32 3.02 5.01
N LEU A 104 -8.21 3.73 5.16
CA LEU A 104 -8.20 5.18 5.43
C LEU A 104 -8.82 5.98 4.28
N LEU A 105 -8.53 5.58 3.04
CA LEU A 105 -9.09 6.21 1.86
C LEU A 105 -10.61 6.03 1.80
N LEU A 106 -11.10 4.81 2.03
CA LEU A 106 -12.54 4.51 2.12
C LEU A 106 -13.19 5.25 3.29
N THR A 107 -12.51 5.33 4.44
CA THR A 107 -12.99 6.08 5.61
C THR A 107 -13.07 7.57 5.33
N SER A 108 -12.17 8.13 4.51
CA SER A 108 -12.23 9.54 4.13
C SER A 108 -13.45 9.87 3.25
N HIS A 109 -13.85 8.94 2.38
CA HIS A 109 -15.00 9.11 1.48
C HIS A 109 -16.34 8.79 2.15
N TYR A 110 -16.45 7.62 2.79
CA TYR A 110 -17.70 7.15 3.41
C TYR A 110 -17.87 7.56 4.88
N GLY A 111 -16.80 8.02 5.55
CA GLY A 111 -16.81 8.45 6.95
C GLY A 111 -17.90 9.45 7.30
N PRO A 112 -18.13 10.51 6.49
CA PRO A 112 -19.20 11.48 6.74
C PRO A 112 -20.60 10.84 6.84
N HIS A 113 -20.85 9.71 6.19
CA HIS A 113 -22.14 9.00 6.25
C HIS A 113 -22.31 8.13 7.50
N LEU A 114 -21.21 7.77 8.19
CA LEU A 114 -21.20 6.88 9.36
C LEU A 114 -21.33 7.63 10.69
N GLY A 115 -21.24 8.96 10.66
CA GLY A 115 -21.26 9.83 11.85
C GLY A 115 -19.86 10.09 12.42
N SER A 116 -19.70 11.25 13.07
CA SER A 116 -18.41 11.79 13.51
C SER A 116 -17.64 10.84 14.45
N THR A 117 -18.33 10.17 15.38
CA THR A 117 -17.70 9.23 16.33
C THR A 117 -17.13 8.00 15.62
N ALA A 118 -17.90 7.39 14.71
CA ALA A 118 -17.48 6.20 13.98
C ALA A 118 -16.32 6.54 13.03
N GLN A 119 -16.41 7.66 12.32
CA GLN A 119 -15.35 8.17 11.47
C GLN A 119 -14.05 8.40 12.25
N SER A 120 -14.13 9.05 13.41
CA SER A 120 -12.97 9.32 14.26
C SER A 120 -12.31 8.03 14.74
N ALA A 121 -13.11 7.07 15.23
CA ALA A 121 -12.61 5.78 15.72
C ALA A 121 -11.94 4.96 14.61
N LEU A 122 -12.56 4.88 13.43
CA LEU A 122 -11.99 4.18 12.27
C LEU A 122 -10.68 4.84 11.81
N SER A 123 -10.67 6.17 11.73
CA SER A 123 -9.48 6.93 11.33
C SER A 123 -8.30 6.65 12.25
N LEU A 124 -8.49 6.80 13.57
CA LEU A 124 -7.45 6.54 14.56
C LEU A 124 -7.01 5.07 14.56
N GLY A 125 -7.95 4.14 14.43
CA GLY A 125 -7.66 2.70 14.38
C GLY A 125 -6.80 2.31 13.18
N PHE A 126 -7.14 2.77 11.98
CA PHE A 126 -6.34 2.48 10.79
C PHE A 126 -5.00 3.22 10.77
N ILE A 127 -4.90 4.41 11.36
CA ILE A 127 -3.62 5.13 11.53
C ILE A 127 -2.70 4.38 12.49
N ALA A 128 -3.24 3.87 13.61
CA ALA A 128 -2.47 3.05 14.54
C ALA A 128 -1.96 1.76 13.85
N LEU A 129 -2.82 1.10 13.07
CA LEU A 129 -2.45 -0.08 12.29
C LEU A 129 -1.35 0.25 11.26
N LEU A 130 -1.50 1.35 10.52
CA LEU A 130 -0.51 1.83 9.56
C LEU A 130 0.84 2.11 10.25
N SER A 131 0.80 2.78 11.41
CA SER A 131 1.98 3.12 12.19
C SER A 131 2.72 1.87 12.68
N LEU A 132 1.98 0.84 13.12
CA LEU A 132 2.54 -0.45 13.52
C LEU A 132 3.24 -1.14 12.34
N VAL A 133 2.61 -1.14 11.17
CA VAL A 133 3.20 -1.74 9.95
C VAL A 133 4.46 -0.96 9.54
N CYS A 134 4.42 0.37 9.55
CA CYS A 134 5.58 1.21 9.23
C CYS A 134 6.72 1.02 10.23
N ALA A 135 6.43 0.97 11.53
CA ALA A 135 7.43 0.70 12.56
C ALA A 135 8.10 -0.66 12.37
N ARG A 136 7.35 -1.68 11.93
CA ARG A 136 7.92 -2.99 11.58
C ARG A 136 8.77 -2.94 10.32
N LEU A 137 8.33 -2.26 9.26
CA LEU A 137 9.16 -2.06 8.07
C LEU A 137 10.49 -1.39 8.44
N LEU A 138 10.44 -0.33 9.25
CA LEU A 138 11.64 0.35 9.73
C LEU A 138 12.53 -0.58 10.57
N ALA A 139 11.96 -1.37 11.48
CA ALA A 139 12.71 -2.33 12.28
C ALA A 139 13.45 -3.37 11.42
N VAL A 140 12.83 -3.83 10.32
CA VAL A 140 13.46 -4.74 9.34
C VAL A 140 14.56 -4.03 8.54
N TRP A 141 14.42 -2.72 8.27
CA TRP A 141 15.48 -1.96 7.61
C TRP A 141 16.68 -1.76 8.53
N PHE A 142 16.45 -1.48 9.81
CA PHE A 142 17.51 -1.29 10.81
C PHE A 142 18.19 -2.59 11.24
N SER A 143 17.57 -3.76 11.05
CA SER A 143 18.20 -5.06 11.35
C SER A 143 19.27 -5.47 10.34
N GLY A 144 19.46 -4.73 9.24
CA GLY A 144 20.53 -4.96 8.27
C GLY A 144 20.30 -6.15 7.33
N GLU A 145 19.12 -6.77 7.36
CA GLU A 145 18.78 -7.94 6.54
C GLU A 145 18.42 -7.57 5.08
N MET A 146 18.32 -6.28 4.76
CA MET A 146 17.93 -5.77 3.44
C MET A 146 19.14 -5.34 2.63
N GLN A 147 19.46 -6.12 1.58
CA GLN A 147 20.40 -5.70 0.54
C GLN A 147 19.76 -4.59 -0.33
N LEU A 148 20.52 -3.55 -0.65
CA LEU A 148 20.09 -2.37 -1.41
C LEU A 148 19.40 -2.71 -2.75
N GLU A 149 19.73 -3.86 -3.33
CA GLU A 149 19.17 -4.40 -4.57
C GLU A 149 17.67 -4.75 -4.48
N HIS A 150 17.17 -5.03 -3.27
CA HIS A 150 15.77 -5.37 -3.00
C HIS A 150 14.89 -4.12 -2.76
N ILE A 151 15.51 -2.94 -2.58
CA ILE A 151 14.79 -1.68 -2.43
C ILE A 151 14.24 -1.27 -3.80
N HIS A 152 12.92 -1.42 -3.96
CA HIS A 152 12.18 -0.96 -5.14
C HIS A 152 11.16 0.12 -4.76
N PRO A 153 10.72 0.99 -5.69
CA PRO A 153 9.77 2.07 -5.41
C PRO A 153 8.46 1.61 -4.73
N GLY A 154 8.04 0.36 -4.98
CA GLY A 154 6.90 -0.23 -4.28
C GLY A 154 7.05 -0.33 -2.74
N TYR A 155 8.27 -0.36 -2.19
CA TYR A 155 8.53 -0.37 -0.74
C TYR A 155 8.32 0.99 -0.08
N SER A 156 8.42 2.09 -0.84
CA SER A 156 8.28 3.43 -0.28
C SER A 156 6.83 3.89 -0.22
N LEU A 157 5.92 3.27 -0.99
CA LEU A 157 4.50 3.60 -1.04
C LEU A 157 3.83 3.65 0.35
N PRO A 158 4.01 2.66 1.24
CA PRO A 158 3.45 2.71 2.59
C PRO A 158 3.88 3.91 3.42
N VAL A 159 5.17 4.24 3.36
CA VAL A 159 5.80 5.23 4.24
C VAL A 159 5.65 6.64 3.69
N ILE A 160 5.45 6.77 2.38
CA ILE A 160 5.20 8.05 1.70
C ILE A 160 3.70 8.31 1.59
N ALA A 161 2.96 7.46 0.87
CA ALA A 161 1.54 7.69 0.57
C ALA A 161 0.65 7.51 1.80
N GLY A 162 0.99 6.58 2.69
CA GLY A 162 0.21 6.30 3.89
C GLY A 162 0.00 7.54 4.79
N PRO A 163 1.06 8.26 5.19
CA PRO A 163 0.92 9.49 5.98
C PRO A 163 0.13 10.62 5.28
N PHE A 164 0.25 10.76 3.96
CA PHE A 164 -0.56 11.74 3.22
C PHE A 164 -2.05 11.37 3.23
N ILE A 165 -2.38 10.10 3.02
CA ILE A 165 -3.76 9.62 3.09
C ILE A 165 -4.30 9.73 4.52
N ALA A 166 -3.51 9.36 5.53
CA ALA A 166 -3.84 9.55 6.94
C ALA A 166 -4.14 11.02 7.26
N SER A 167 -3.36 11.97 6.72
CA SER A 167 -3.65 13.39 6.89
C SER A 167 -5.00 13.78 6.31
N MET A 168 -5.34 13.32 5.10
CA MET A 168 -6.64 13.63 4.49
C MET A 168 -7.79 13.09 5.36
N THR A 169 -7.68 11.85 5.82
CA THR A 169 -8.69 11.23 6.68
C THR A 169 -8.81 11.93 8.03
N LEU A 170 -7.69 12.34 8.65
CA LEU A 170 -7.68 13.10 9.92
C LEU A 170 -8.33 14.48 9.78
N THR A 171 -8.06 15.19 8.68
CA THR A 171 -8.70 16.47 8.39
C THR A 171 -10.21 16.28 8.27
N ALA A 172 -10.66 15.27 7.52
CA ALA A 172 -12.08 14.95 7.37
C ALA A 172 -12.73 14.55 8.71
N ALA A 173 -11.98 13.92 9.62
CA ALA A 173 -12.46 13.50 10.94
C ALA A 173 -12.43 14.62 12.01
N GLY A 174 -11.93 15.82 11.67
CA GLY A 174 -11.89 16.96 12.60
C GLY A 174 -10.63 17.05 13.48
N PHE A 175 -9.54 16.38 13.10
CA PHE A 175 -8.25 16.41 13.82
C PHE A 175 -7.13 17.12 13.02
N PRO A 176 -7.23 18.44 12.77
CA PRO A 176 -6.29 19.16 11.90
C PRO A 176 -4.86 19.19 12.45
N SER A 177 -4.68 19.23 13.78
CA SER A 177 -3.35 19.23 14.40
C SER A 177 -2.59 17.91 14.17
N LEU A 178 -3.30 16.78 14.16
CA LEU A 178 -2.73 15.47 13.82
C LEU A 178 -2.49 15.35 12.31
N ALA A 179 -3.35 15.92 11.49
CA ALA A 179 -3.20 15.93 10.04
C ALA A 179 -1.89 16.60 9.61
N VAL A 180 -1.57 17.78 10.17
CA VAL A 180 -0.30 18.49 9.89
C VAL A 180 0.92 17.64 10.26
N ARG A 181 0.87 16.92 11.38
CA ARG A 181 1.95 16.00 11.78
C ARG A 181 2.11 14.86 10.79
N ALA A 182 1.01 14.29 10.30
CA ALA A 182 1.04 13.23 9.29
C ALA A 182 1.65 13.72 7.97
N ILE A 183 1.36 14.96 7.54
CA ILE A 183 2.02 15.59 6.38
C ILE A 183 3.52 15.72 6.61
N ALA A 184 3.95 16.22 7.78
CA ALA A 184 5.36 16.38 8.09
C ALA A 184 6.11 15.03 8.03
N VAL A 185 5.51 13.97 8.57
CA VAL A 185 6.06 12.61 8.49
C VAL A 185 6.15 12.13 7.04
N GLY A 186 5.06 12.26 6.27
CA GLY A 186 5.04 11.89 4.85
C GLY A 186 6.08 12.64 4.02
N GLY A 187 6.21 13.95 4.23
CA GLY A 187 7.19 14.80 3.56
C GLY A 187 8.63 14.44 3.90
N PHE A 188 8.92 14.17 5.18
CA PHE A 188 10.24 13.71 5.61
C PHE A 188 10.65 12.40 4.92
N TYR A 189 9.75 11.41 4.89
CA TYR A 189 10.01 10.14 4.22
C TYR A 189 10.05 10.27 2.71
N TRP A 190 9.23 11.13 2.13
CA TRP A 190 9.27 11.43 0.70
C TRP A 190 10.64 11.96 0.28
N LEU A 191 11.18 12.95 1.00
CA LEU A 191 12.51 13.49 0.73
C LEU A 191 13.62 12.46 0.97
N SER A 192 13.57 11.75 2.09
CA SER A 192 14.60 10.77 2.47
C SER A 192 14.64 9.60 1.49
N MET A 193 13.50 8.96 1.23
CA MET A 193 13.40 7.84 0.29
C MET A 193 13.54 8.28 -1.16
N GLY A 194 12.98 9.44 -1.52
CA GLY A 194 13.13 10.01 -2.86
C GLY A 194 14.60 10.19 -3.22
N THR A 195 15.40 10.70 -2.30
CA THR A 195 16.86 10.85 -2.48
C THR A 195 17.54 9.50 -2.66
N ILE A 196 17.24 8.50 -1.82
CA ILE A 196 17.84 7.15 -1.91
C ILE A 196 17.47 6.47 -3.23
N ILE A 197 16.21 6.53 -3.63
CA ILE A 197 15.72 5.94 -4.89
C ILE A 197 16.36 6.65 -6.08
N PHE A 198 16.47 7.98 -6.05
CA PHE A 198 17.11 8.76 -7.10
C PHE A 198 18.60 8.43 -7.25
N LEU A 199 19.33 8.34 -6.13
CA LEU A 199 20.74 7.94 -6.13
C LEU A 199 20.94 6.52 -6.65
N ARG A 200 20.04 5.58 -6.29
CA ARG A 200 20.05 4.21 -6.80
C ARG A 200 19.75 4.14 -8.31
N LEU A 201 18.87 4.99 -8.82
CA LEU A 201 18.59 5.08 -10.25
C LEU A 201 19.75 5.66 -11.04
N LEU A 202 20.48 6.62 -10.46
CA LEU A 202 21.64 7.23 -11.12
C LEU A 202 22.88 6.32 -11.13
N HIS A 203 23.12 5.57 -10.05
CA HIS A 203 24.40 4.88 -9.83
C HIS A 203 24.28 3.35 -9.70
N GLY A 204 23.07 2.82 -9.56
CA GLY A 204 22.83 1.39 -9.38
C GLY A 204 22.77 0.63 -10.71
N PRO A 205 22.98 -0.70 -10.69
CA PRO A 205 22.76 -1.53 -11.87
C PRO A 205 21.31 -1.41 -12.35
N ASP A 206 21.15 -1.47 -13.67
CA ASP A 206 19.87 -1.31 -14.36
C ASP A 206 18.77 -2.17 -13.72
N LEU A 207 17.59 -1.60 -13.45
CA LEU A 207 16.52 -2.36 -12.79
C LEU A 207 16.20 -3.63 -13.61
N PRO A 208 16.17 -4.83 -12.97
CA PRO A 208 15.74 -6.05 -13.63
C PRO A 208 14.43 -5.81 -14.35
N ARG A 209 14.30 -6.32 -15.59
CA ARG A 209 13.13 -6.10 -16.48
C ARG A 209 11.75 -6.16 -15.79
N PRO A 210 11.50 -7.03 -14.78
CA PRO A 210 10.21 -7.08 -14.09
C PRO A 210 9.86 -5.85 -13.21
N LEU A 211 10.84 -5.04 -12.79
CA LEU A 211 10.64 -3.93 -11.87
C LEU A 211 10.55 -2.56 -12.57
N LYS A 212 10.84 -2.49 -13.87
CA LYS A 212 10.68 -1.29 -14.70
C LYS A 212 9.30 -0.63 -14.60
N PRO A 213 8.16 -1.35 -14.45
CA PRO A 213 6.85 -0.73 -14.29
C PRO A 213 6.73 0.17 -13.05
N THR A 214 7.55 -0.05 -12.01
CA THR A 214 7.52 0.78 -10.80
C THR A 214 8.10 2.19 -11.01
N LEU A 215 8.82 2.43 -12.11
CA LEU A 215 9.26 3.78 -12.49
C LEU A 215 8.10 4.72 -12.81
N ALA A 216 6.92 4.19 -13.15
CA ALA A 216 5.75 5.01 -13.45
C ALA A 216 5.35 5.91 -12.27
N VAL A 217 5.63 5.51 -11.02
CA VAL A 217 5.39 6.33 -9.82
C VAL A 217 6.17 7.66 -9.84
N LEU A 218 7.34 7.70 -10.50
CA LEU A 218 8.17 8.90 -10.61
C LEU A 218 7.76 9.83 -11.77
N VAL A 219 6.89 9.36 -12.67
CA VAL A 219 6.48 10.09 -13.90
C VAL A 219 5.10 10.76 -13.76
N THR A 220 4.42 10.60 -12.62
CA THR A 220 3.17 11.30 -12.33
C THR A 220 3.42 12.82 -12.29
N ARG A 221 3.28 13.46 -13.44
CA ARG A 221 3.27 14.91 -13.65
C ARG A 221 1.92 15.49 -13.26
#